data_AF-A0A662GYE6-F1
#
_entry.id   AF-A0A662GYE6-F1
#
_cell.length_a   1.000
_cell.length_b   1.000
_cell.length_c   1.000
_cell.angle_alpha   90.00
_cell.angle_beta   90.00
_cell.angle_gamma   90.00
#
_symmetry.space_group_name_H-M   'P 1'
#
loop_
_entity.id
_entity.type
_entity.pdbx_description
1 polymer ?
#
loop_
_entity_poly.entity_id
_entity_poly.type
_entity_poly.pdbx_seq_one_letter_code
_entity_poly.pdbx_strand_id
1 'polypeptide(L)' 'MVSRKIAELLELREQAKLGGGPERIERQHKAGKLTARERLDLLLDEGTFIEVDAFVLHRSHEFGMEKRKCLG' A
#
# COMPACT_ATOMS: atom_id res chain seq x y z
N MET A 1 1.26 -22.54 15.37
CA MET A 1 0.48 -21.28 15.58
C MET A 1 1.22 -20.02 15.12
N VAL A 2 2.49 -19.82 15.48
CA VAL A 2 3.26 -18.59 15.12
C VAL A 2 3.44 -18.43 13.60
N SER A 3 3.78 -19.52 12.89
CA SER A 3 4.01 -19.50 11.44
C SER A 3 2.83 -18.94 10.62
N ARG A 4 1.59 -19.26 10.99
CA ARG A 4 0.38 -18.75 10.31
C ARG A 4 0.23 -17.23 10.44
N LYS A 5 0.41 -16.68 11.65
CA LYS A 5 0.30 -15.23 11.87
C LYS A 5 1.37 -14.44 11.13
N ILE A 6 2.57 -15.02 10.99
CA ILE A 6 3.65 -14.41 10.20
C ILE A 6 3.26 -14.38 8.72
N ALA A 7 2.71 -15.46 8.19
CA ALA A 7 2.24 -15.48 6.79
C ALA A 7 1.16 -14.43 6.54
N GLU A 8 0.16 -14.33 7.42
CA GLU A 8 -0.91 -13.31 7.34
C GLU A 8 -0.33 -11.88 7.38
N LEU A 9 0.67 -11.61 8.22
CA LEU A 9 1.36 -10.32 8.27
C LEU A 9 2.10 -9.99 6.96
N LEU A 10 2.79 -10.98 6.39
CA LEU A 10 3.52 -10.79 5.12
C LEU A 10 2.54 -10.51 3.98
N GLU A 11 1.41 -11.22 3.92
CA GLU A 11 0.36 -10.98 2.94
C GLU A 11 -0.22 -9.56 3.06
N LEU A 12 -0.50 -9.08 4.29
CA LEU A 12 -0.97 -7.71 4.52
C LEU A 12 0.04 -6.66 4.07
N ARG A 13 1.35 -6.91 4.26
CA ARG A 13 2.40 -6.01 3.78
C ARG A 13 2.43 -5.93 2.26
N GLU A 14 2.32 -7.06 1.56
CA GLU A 14 2.27 -7.04 0.10
C GLU A 14 0.99 -6.36 -0.42
N GLN A 15 -0.15 -6.58 0.22
CA GLN A 15 -1.39 -5.87 -0.12
C GLN A 15 -1.27 -4.36 0.06
N ALA A 16 -0.67 -3.89 1.16
CA ALA A 16 -0.43 -2.47 1.40
C ALA A 16 0.49 -1.84 0.34
N LYS A 17 1.53 -2.56 -0.09
CA LYS A 17 2.44 -2.10 -1.16
C LYS A 17 1.72 -1.91 -2.48
N LEU A 18 0.74 -2.76 -2.81
CA LEU A 18 -0.05 -2.66 -4.04
C LEU A 18 -0.99 -1.43 -4.05
N GLY A 19 -1.34 -0.87 -2.88
CA GLY A 19 -2.19 0.31 -2.76
C GLY A 19 -3.51 0.17 -3.54
N GLY A 20 -3.68 1.00 -4.57
CA GLY A 20 -4.86 0.98 -5.45
C GLY A 20 -4.94 -0.19 -6.44
N GLY A 21 -3.99 -1.12 -6.40
CA GLY A 21 -3.91 -2.30 -7.27
C GLY A 21 -3.05 -2.10 -8.52
N PRO A 22 -2.66 -3.21 -9.20
CA PRO A 22 -1.72 -3.21 -10.31
C PRO A 22 -2.16 -2.32 -11.48
N GLU A 23 -3.45 -2.32 -11.81
CA GLU A 23 -3.99 -1.48 -12.90
C GLU A 23 -3.77 0.02 -12.65
N ARG A 24 -3.89 0.47 -11.39
CA ARG A 24 -3.68 1.88 -11.04
C ARG A 24 -2.20 2.25 -11.01
N ILE A 25 -1.34 1.33 -10.59
CA ILE A 25 0.12 1.48 -10.67
C ILE A 25 0.54 1.63 -12.13
N GLU A 26 0.11 0.73 -13.00
CA GLU A 26 0.43 0.78 -14.43
C GLU A 26 -0.07 2.08 -15.08
N ARG A 27 -1.29 2.53 -14.73
CA ARG A 27 -1.81 3.82 -15.20
C ARG A 27 -0.94 5.00 -14.76
N GLN A 28 -0.41 4.98 -13.53
CA GLN A 28 0.49 6.01 -13.02
C GLN A 28 1.80 6.04 -13.82
N HIS A 29 2.40 4.87 -14.07
CA HIS A 29 3.62 4.74 -14.87
C HIS A 29 3.41 5.16 -16.33
N LYS A 30 2.30 4.76 -16.95
CA LYS A 30 1.92 5.20 -18.31
C LYS A 30 1.77 6.71 -18.44
N ALA A 31 1.39 7.38 -17.35
CA ALA A 31 1.34 8.84 -17.28
C ALA A 31 2.70 9.51 -17.01
N GLY A 32 3.81 8.75 -17.05
CA GLY A 32 5.16 9.26 -16.77
C GLY A 32 5.38 9.62 -15.30
N LYS A 33 4.56 9.09 -14.39
CA LYS A 33 4.62 9.39 -12.97
C LYS A 33 5.06 8.17 -12.17
N LEU A 34 5.79 8.43 -11.09
CA LEU A 34 6.09 7.45 -10.05
C LEU A 34 4.90 7.29 -9.10
N THR A 35 4.81 6.12 -8.47
CA THR A 35 3.93 5.84 -7.32
C THR A 35 4.40 6.63 -6.09
N ALA A 36 3.59 6.62 -5.01
CA ALA A 36 3.97 7.28 -3.77
C ALA A 36 5.24 6.69 -3.16
N ARG A 37 5.36 5.35 -3.10
CA ARG A 37 6.53 4.66 -2.52
C ARG A 37 7.78 4.82 -3.39
N GLU A 38 7.65 4.72 -4.71
CA GLU A 38 8.79 4.98 -5.61
C GLU A 38 9.36 6.40 -5.46
N ARG A 39 8.53 7.39 -5.11
CA ARG A 39 9.02 8.75 -4.81
C ARG A 39 9.79 8.81 -3.49
N LEU A 40 9.38 8.04 -2.48
CA LEU A 40 10.09 7.94 -1.21
C LEU A 40 11.46 7.28 -1.41
N ASP A 41 11.51 6.21 -2.21
CA ASP A 41 12.75 5.50 -2.54
C ASP A 41 13.78 6.40 -3.25
N LEU A 42 13.32 7.39 -4.02
CA LEU A 42 14.22 8.39 -4.63
C LEU A 42 14.62 9.53 -3.70
N LEU A 43 13.79 9.84 -2.70
CA LEU A 43 13.98 11.01 -1.83
C LEU A 43 14.86 10.68 -0.62
N LEU A 44 14.72 9.47 -0.09
CA LEU A 44 15.32 9.04 1.16
C LEU A 44 16.54 8.15 0.91
N ASP A 45 17.48 8.18 1.85
CA ASP A 45 18.62 7.27 1.82
C ASP A 45 18.14 5.82 1.89
N GLU A 46 18.76 4.95 1.10
CA GLU A 46 18.38 3.55 0.99
C GLU A 46 18.36 2.87 2.37
N GLY A 47 17.26 2.17 2.67
CA GLY A 47 17.08 1.44 3.92
C GLY A 47 16.73 2.29 5.14
N THR A 48 16.55 3.62 5.00
CA THR A 48 16.22 4.50 6.13
C THR A 48 14.72 4.71 6.35
N PHE A 49 13.88 4.44 5.34
CA PHE A 49 12.44 4.64 5.45
C PHE A 49 11.80 3.62 6.39
N ILE A 50 11.15 4.11 7.44
CA ILE A 50 10.35 3.31 8.38
C ILE A 50 8.90 3.74 8.28
N GLU A 51 8.06 2.88 7.70
CA GLU A 51 6.64 3.15 7.49
C GLU A 51 5.85 3.00 8.78
N VAL A 52 4.99 3.97 9.07
CA VAL A 52 3.97 3.91 10.13
C VAL A 52 2.59 3.77 9.49
N ASP A 53 1.66 3.14 10.20
CA ASP A 53 0.25 3.05 9.79
C ASP A 53 -0.02 2.36 8.44
N ALA A 54 0.88 1.48 7.97
CA ALA A 54 0.79 0.76 6.69
C ALA A 54 -0.48 -0.09 6.49
N PHE A 55 -1.23 -0.38 7.56
CA PHE A 55 -2.46 -1.19 7.52
C PHE A 55 -3.72 -0.41 7.86
N VAL A 56 -3.64 0.93 7.95
CA VAL A 56 -4.81 1.76 8.23
C VAL A 56 -5.82 1.63 7.08
N LEU A 57 -7.09 1.70 7.47
CA LEU A 57 -8.23 1.76 6.57
C LEU A 57 -9.13 2.91 6.99
N HIS A 58 -9.75 3.57 6.01
CA HIS A 58 -10.83 4.50 6.31
C HIS A 58 -12.01 3.78 6.98
N ARG A 59 -12.80 4.54 7.74
CA ARG A 59 -14.00 4.04 8.45
C ARG A 59 -15.32 4.56 7.86
N SER A 60 -15.26 5.32 6.77
CA SER A 60 -16.46 5.83 6.09
C SER A 60 -17.25 4.71 5.41
N HIS A 61 -18.58 4.81 5.49
CA HIS A 61 -19.58 3.96 4.82
C HIS A 61 -20.44 4.76 3.83
N GLU A 62 -20.19 6.05 3.68
CA GLU A 62 -20.98 6.89 2.78
C GLU A 62 -20.62 6.61 1.32
N PHE A 63 -21.56 6.81 0.40
CA PHE A 63 -21.34 6.71 -1.05
C PHE A 63 -20.71 5.40 -1.54
N GLY A 64 -20.93 4.27 -0.85
CA GLY A 64 -20.40 2.96 -1.23
C GLY A 64 -18.92 2.75 -0.90
N MET A 65 -18.35 3.59 -0.03
CA MET A 65 -16.94 3.52 0.36
C MET A 65 -16.59 2.23 1.11
N GLU A 66 -17.55 1.54 1.74
CA GLU A 66 -17.33 0.27 2.42
C GLU A 66 -16.78 -0.83 1.50
N LYS A 67 -17.06 -0.71 0.18
CA LYS A 67 -16.60 -1.64 -0.87
C LYS A 67 -15.22 -1.29 -1.41
N ARG A 68 -14.68 -0.10 -1.09
CA ARG A 68 -13.45 0.45 -1.67
C ARG A 68 -12.36 0.56 -0.61
N LYS A 69 -11.85 -0.60 -0.19
CA LYS A 69 -10.78 -0.69 0.81
C LYS A 69 -9.45 -0.99 0.15
N CYS A 70 -8.45 -0.17 0.44
CA CYS A 70 -7.04 -0.41 0.13
C CYS A 70 -6.25 -0.10 1.40
N LEU A 71 -5.27 -0.95 1.74
CA LEU A 71 -4.39 -0.72 2.89
C LEU A 71 -3.41 0.41 2.59
N GLY A 72 -3.09 1.19 3.63
CA GLY A 72 -2.27 2.40 3.55
C GLY A 72 -3.11 3.65 3.27
#